data_AF-A0A9P7K378-F1
#
_entry.id   AF-A0A9P7K378-F1
#
_cell.length_a   1.000
_cell.length_b   1.000
_cell.length_c   1.000
_cell.angle_alpha   90.00
_cell.angle_beta   90.00
_cell.angle_gamma   90.00
#
_symmetry.space_group_name_H-M   'P 1'
#
loop_
_entity.id
_entity.type
_entity.pdbx_description
1 polymer ?
#
loop_
_entity_poly.entity_id
_entity_poly.type
_entity_poly.pdbx_seq_one_letter_code
_entity_poly.pdbx_strand_id
1 'polypeptide(L)'
;MCDHSDAALVAPAVQALIAIPGPSSTPGPLGGGLIEHPFFIERHSSIQYDSVKDLEEHVNGILSVTGRKERVRLRDEVAIYGLRLCPSDLKRVNFMKGKDGRIVAVDYAGYSFLPPSFFALALRTGVFAHELSQMLQYPLCQDNTDALESASFALVPFGTNKI
;
A
#
# COMPACT_ATOMS: atom_id res chain seq x y z
N MET A 1 -13.26 13.56 14.67
CA MET A 1 -13.10 12.77 13.44
C MET A 1 -13.07 13.75 12.28
N CYS A 2 -12.17 13.55 11.31
CA CYS A 2 -12.03 14.47 10.18
C CYS A 2 -13.16 14.32 9.14
N ASP A 3 -13.50 15.40 8.43
CA ASP A 3 -14.44 15.39 7.29
C ASP A 3 -13.74 15.67 5.93
N HIS A 4 -14.50 15.83 4.83
CA HIS A 4 -13.92 16.11 3.51
C HIS A 4 -13.08 17.39 3.46
N SER A 5 -13.44 18.41 4.25
CA SER A 5 -12.69 19.67 4.29
C SER A 5 -11.33 19.53 4.99
N ASP A 6 -11.09 18.41 5.70
CA ASP A 6 -9.84 18.16 6.41
C ASP A 6 -8.79 17.39 5.57
N ALA A 7 -9.08 17.02 4.32
CA ALA A 7 -8.10 16.28 3.47
C ALA A 7 -6.75 17.03 3.36
N ALA A 8 -6.81 18.36 3.20
CA ALA A 8 -5.61 19.21 3.17
C ALA A 8 -4.84 19.23 4.51
N LEU A 9 -5.52 19.00 5.63
CA LEU A 9 -4.87 18.90 6.95
C LEU A 9 -4.29 17.51 7.20
N VAL A 10 -4.90 16.47 6.62
CA VAL A 10 -4.46 15.07 6.72
C VAL A 10 -3.27 14.79 5.79
N ALA A 11 -3.23 15.41 4.60
CA ALA A 11 -2.18 15.18 3.61
C ALA A 11 -0.75 15.35 4.18
N PRO A 12 -0.40 16.40 4.95
CA PRO A 12 0.92 16.50 5.58
C PRO A 12 1.27 15.33 6.50
N ALA A 13 0.28 14.79 7.24
CA ALA A 13 0.51 13.64 8.11
C ALA A 13 0.78 12.37 7.29
N VAL A 14 0.00 12.13 6.23
CA VAL A 14 0.23 11.00 5.31
C VAL A 14 1.56 11.15 4.59
N GLN A 15 1.91 12.36 4.14
CA GLN A 15 3.20 12.67 3.52
C GLN A 15 4.38 12.33 4.43
N ALA A 16 4.27 12.65 5.73
CA ALA A 16 5.28 12.30 6.71
C ALA A 16 5.38 10.79 6.91
N LEU A 17 4.25 10.08 6.98
CA LEU A 17 4.22 8.61 7.14
C LEU A 17 4.92 7.92 5.96
N ILE A 18 4.55 8.24 4.73
CA ILE A 18 5.07 7.56 3.53
C ILE A 18 6.54 7.89 3.24
N ALA A 19 7.07 8.96 3.83
CA ALA A 19 8.49 9.28 3.73
C ALA A 19 9.36 8.36 4.62
N ILE A 20 8.77 7.69 5.63
CA ILE A 20 9.50 6.84 6.57
C ILE A 20 10.10 5.64 5.82
N PRO A 21 11.44 5.47 5.82
CA PRO A 21 12.09 4.33 5.22
C PRO A 21 11.86 3.06 6.06
N GLY A 22 11.83 1.91 5.39
CA GLY A 22 11.81 0.62 6.05
C GLY A 22 13.07 0.37 6.89
N PRO A 23 12.92 -0.23 8.09
CA PRO A 23 14.06 -0.56 8.93
C PRO A 23 14.84 -1.79 8.44
N SER A 24 14.29 -2.51 7.44
CA SER A 24 14.89 -3.70 6.84
C SER A 24 14.52 -3.80 5.36
N SER A 25 15.08 -4.79 4.66
CA SER A 25 14.74 -5.12 3.28
C SER A 25 13.55 -6.09 3.14
N THR A 26 12.98 -6.56 4.25
CA THR A 26 11.85 -7.51 4.24
C THR A 26 10.52 -6.76 4.17
N PRO A 27 9.67 -7.02 3.17
CA PRO A 27 8.37 -6.37 3.07
C PRO A 27 7.40 -6.95 4.11
N GLY A 28 6.64 -6.09 4.78
CA GLY A 28 5.71 -6.53 5.81
C GLY A 28 5.47 -5.54 6.94
N PRO A 29 4.59 -5.90 7.89
CA PRO A 29 4.36 -5.13 9.09
C PRO A 29 5.61 -5.04 9.98
N LEU A 30 5.69 -3.97 10.78
CA LEU A 30 6.74 -3.83 11.77
C LEU A 30 6.66 -4.99 12.78
N GLY A 31 7.77 -5.73 12.95
CA GLY A 31 7.81 -6.91 13.80
C GLY A 31 7.49 -8.24 13.10
N GLY A 32 7.21 -8.21 11.79
CA GLY A 32 6.90 -9.40 11.00
C GLY A 32 5.43 -9.81 11.05
N GLY A 33 5.04 -10.78 10.21
CA GLY A 33 3.67 -11.25 10.06
C GLY A 33 3.08 -11.02 8.68
N LEU A 34 1.74 -11.13 8.59
CA LEU A 34 1.01 -11.05 7.34
C LEU A 34 0.79 -9.58 6.93
N ILE A 35 0.95 -9.31 5.64
CA ILE A 35 0.64 -7.98 5.10
C ILE A 35 -0.87 -7.79 5.10
N GLU A 36 -1.32 -6.67 5.66
CA GLU A 36 -2.67 -6.16 5.44
C GLU A 36 -2.62 -5.04 4.39
N HIS A 37 -3.27 -5.27 3.25
CA HIS A 37 -3.31 -4.35 2.12
C HIS A 37 -4.53 -4.61 1.22
N PRO A 38 -5.17 -3.56 0.64
CA PRO A 38 -6.25 -3.72 -0.35
C PRO A 38 -5.93 -4.58 -1.58
N PHE A 39 -4.66 -4.91 -1.80
CA PHE A 39 -4.22 -5.78 -2.88
C PHE A 39 -4.77 -7.20 -2.71
N PHE A 40 -4.78 -7.69 -1.47
CA PHE A 40 -5.15 -9.07 -1.13
C PHE A 40 -6.65 -9.23 -0.96
N ILE A 41 -7.13 -10.46 -1.20
CA ILE A 41 -8.50 -10.86 -0.84
C ILE A 41 -8.70 -10.69 0.66
N GLU A 42 -9.85 -10.14 1.04
CA GLU A 42 -10.17 -9.76 2.43
C GLU A 42 -9.14 -8.82 3.08
N ARG A 43 -8.31 -8.16 2.25
CA ARG A 43 -7.24 -7.25 2.64
C ARG A 43 -6.08 -7.90 3.40
N HIS A 44 -5.99 -9.22 3.50
CA HIS A 44 -4.90 -9.91 4.24
C HIS A 44 -4.16 -10.89 3.34
N SER A 45 -2.82 -10.83 3.34
CA SER A 45 -1.99 -11.86 2.70
C SER A 45 -2.18 -13.20 3.38
N SER A 46 -2.14 -14.30 2.62
CA SER A 46 -2.21 -15.65 3.18
C SER A 46 -0.85 -16.20 3.66
N ILE A 47 0.23 -15.50 3.31
CA ILE A 47 1.62 -15.87 3.63
C ILE A 47 2.42 -14.62 4.02
N GLN A 48 3.49 -14.86 4.78
CA GLN A 48 4.56 -13.88 4.97
C GLN A 48 5.55 -13.98 3.80
N TYR A 49 6.18 -12.87 3.46
CA TYR A 49 7.24 -12.82 2.46
C TYR A 49 8.57 -12.55 3.16
N ASP A 50 9.58 -13.34 2.86
CA ASP A 50 10.91 -13.16 3.46
C ASP A 50 11.72 -12.09 2.72
N SER A 51 11.36 -11.82 1.46
CA SER A 51 12.01 -10.84 0.61
C SER A 51 11.05 -10.15 -0.37
N VAL A 52 11.48 -9.00 -0.90
CA VAL A 52 10.79 -8.32 -2.01
C VAL A 52 10.73 -9.21 -3.27
N LYS A 53 11.69 -10.12 -3.44
CA LYS A 53 11.69 -11.08 -4.54
C LYS A 53 10.49 -12.03 -4.43
N ASP A 54 10.22 -12.57 -3.25
CA ASP A 54 9.10 -13.51 -3.05
C ASP A 54 7.76 -12.81 -3.31
N LEU A 55 7.63 -11.56 -2.87
CA LEU A 55 6.45 -10.74 -3.14
C LEU A 55 6.29 -10.46 -4.64
N GLU A 56 7.38 -10.10 -5.33
CA GLU A 56 7.37 -9.87 -6.79
C GLU A 56 7.01 -11.13 -7.57
N GLU A 57 7.60 -12.27 -7.22
CA GLU A 57 7.34 -13.56 -7.85
C GLU A 57 5.90 -14.00 -7.65
N HIS A 58 5.33 -13.80 -6.46
CA HIS A 58 3.93 -14.10 -6.21
C HIS A 58 3.00 -13.22 -7.06
N VAL A 59 3.19 -11.90 -7.08
CA VAL A 59 2.39 -10.98 -7.92
C VAL A 59 2.49 -11.37 -9.40
N ASN A 60 3.71 -11.62 -9.89
CA ASN A 60 3.93 -12.02 -11.28
C ASN A 60 3.38 -13.43 -11.58
N GLY A 61 3.33 -14.32 -10.59
CA GLY A 61 2.65 -15.61 -10.66
C GLY A 61 1.16 -15.43 -10.91
N ILE A 62 0.51 -14.57 -10.12
CA ILE A 62 -0.91 -14.20 -10.28
C ILE A 62 -1.19 -13.64 -11.68
N LEU A 63 -0.36 -12.73 -12.17
CA LEU A 63 -0.50 -12.18 -13.51
C LEU A 63 -0.35 -13.27 -14.58
N SER A 64 0.61 -14.18 -14.42
CA SER A 64 0.89 -15.25 -15.39
C SER A 64 -0.23 -16.26 -15.52
N VAL A 65 -0.67 -16.84 -14.40
CA VAL A 65 -1.73 -17.87 -14.36
C VAL A 65 -3.09 -17.33 -14.80
N THR A 66 -3.31 -16.03 -14.69
CA THR A 66 -4.54 -15.38 -15.14
C THR A 66 -4.43 -14.76 -16.53
N GLY A 67 -3.37 -15.04 -17.27
CA GLY A 67 -3.20 -14.65 -18.68
C GLY A 67 -2.90 -13.16 -18.91
N ARG A 68 -2.56 -12.42 -17.85
CA ARG A 68 -2.17 -11.00 -17.92
C ARG A 68 -0.73 -10.88 -18.41
N LYS A 69 -0.45 -9.85 -19.21
CA LYS A 69 0.87 -9.66 -19.86
C LYS A 69 1.81 -8.77 -19.07
N GLU A 70 1.24 -7.91 -18.24
CA GLU A 70 1.94 -6.97 -17.36
C GLU A 70 2.79 -7.73 -16.34
N ARG A 71 3.93 -7.17 -15.96
CA ARG A 71 4.79 -7.73 -14.90
C ARG A 71 5.29 -6.60 -14.01
N VAL A 72 5.26 -6.84 -12.71
CA VAL A 72 5.85 -5.93 -11.73
C VAL A 72 7.36 -6.14 -11.66
N ARG A 73 8.07 -5.04 -11.41
CA ARG A 73 9.52 -4.97 -11.13
C ARG A 73 9.71 -4.26 -9.78
N LEU A 74 9.30 -4.93 -8.71
CA LEU A 74 9.32 -4.37 -7.35
C LEU A 74 10.75 -4.26 -6.81
N ARG A 75 11.65 -5.19 -7.19
CA ARG A 75 13.07 -5.15 -6.80
C ARG A 75 13.78 -3.92 -7.36
N ASP A 76 13.53 -3.58 -8.63
CA ASP A 76 14.10 -2.40 -9.27
C ASP A 76 13.58 -1.11 -8.59
N GLU A 77 12.29 -1.08 -8.28
CA GLU A 77 11.67 0.03 -7.56
C GLU A 77 12.26 0.21 -6.14
N VAL A 78 12.40 -0.89 -5.39
CA VAL A 78 12.97 -0.87 -4.04
C VAL A 78 14.47 -0.56 -4.07
N ALA A 79 15.20 -0.93 -5.12
CA ALA A 79 16.62 -0.58 -5.25
C ALA A 79 16.83 0.95 -5.35
N ILE A 80 15.86 1.68 -5.92
CA ILE A 80 15.92 3.14 -6.07
C ILE A 80 15.35 3.84 -4.83
N TYR A 81 14.18 3.40 -4.36
CA TYR A 81 13.41 4.15 -3.36
C TYR A 81 13.43 3.53 -1.96
N GLY A 82 13.90 2.29 -1.82
CA GLY A 82 13.73 1.49 -0.61
C GLY A 82 12.28 1.09 -0.36
N LEU A 83 12.05 0.27 0.67
CA LEU A 83 10.72 0.09 1.23
C LEU A 83 10.29 1.36 1.97
N ARG A 84 9.01 1.69 1.88
CA ARG A 84 8.40 2.84 2.57
C ARG A 84 7.23 2.38 3.42
N LEU A 85 6.98 3.09 4.51
CA LEU A 85 5.79 2.84 5.31
C LEU A 85 4.56 3.11 4.43
N CYS A 86 3.74 2.09 4.26
CA CYS A 86 2.52 2.11 3.48
C CYS A 86 1.32 2.05 4.43
N PRO A 87 0.59 3.16 4.61
CA PRO A 87 -0.71 3.16 5.27
C PRO A 87 -1.75 2.55 4.33
N SER A 88 -2.13 1.30 4.56
CA SER A 88 -3.02 0.58 3.64
C SER A 88 -4.51 0.86 3.87
N ASP A 89 -4.88 1.44 5.02
CA ASP A 89 -6.26 1.81 5.37
C ASP A 89 -6.43 3.32 5.58
N LEU A 90 -6.37 4.06 4.48
CA LEU A 90 -6.56 5.52 4.46
C LEU A 90 -8.04 5.89 4.56
N LYS A 91 -8.63 5.69 5.73
CA LYS A 91 -9.98 6.13 6.07
C LYS A 91 -9.95 7.34 6.99
N ARG A 92 -10.91 8.25 6.83
CA ARG A 92 -11.07 9.44 7.68
C ARG A 92 -11.17 9.13 9.18
N VAL A 93 -11.79 8.00 9.51
CA VAL A 93 -11.96 7.55 10.90
C VAL A 93 -10.62 7.27 11.59
N ASN A 94 -9.57 7.01 10.81
CA ASN A 94 -8.19 6.76 11.26
C ASN A 94 -7.39 8.07 11.43
N PHE A 95 -8.05 9.24 11.35
CA PHE A 95 -7.42 10.53 11.61
C PHE A 95 -8.22 11.34 12.63
N MET A 96 -7.51 11.84 13.63
CA MET A 96 -8.06 12.67 14.70
C MET A 96 -7.45 14.07 14.66
N LYS A 97 -8.31 15.08 14.82
CA LYS A 97 -7.91 16.48 14.95
C LYS A 97 -7.77 16.81 16.43
N GLY A 98 -6.56 17.17 16.84
CA GLY A 98 -6.26 17.67 18.18
C GLY A 98 -6.86 19.04 18.44
N LYS A 99 -6.96 19.43 19.71
CA LYS A 99 -7.50 20.75 20.13
C LYS A 99 -6.68 21.93 19.63
N ASP A 100 -5.41 21.69 19.29
CA ASP A 100 -4.47 22.66 18.73
C ASP A 100 -4.42 22.64 17.20
N GLY A 101 -5.34 21.90 16.55
CA GLY A 101 -5.42 21.80 15.10
C GLY A 101 -4.45 20.80 14.47
N ARG A 102 -3.61 20.10 15.25
CA ARG A 102 -2.74 19.04 14.71
C ARG A 102 -3.54 17.80 14.32
N ILE A 103 -3.15 17.14 13.22
CA ILE A 103 -3.69 15.84 12.85
C ILE A 103 -2.84 14.73 13.47
N VAL A 104 -3.52 13.75 14.03
CA VAL A 104 -2.94 12.52 14.55
C VAL A 104 -3.51 11.37 13.74
N ALA A 105 -2.64 10.62 13.07
CA ALA A 105 -3.00 9.32 12.52
C ALA A 105 -3.19 8.34 13.67
N VAL A 106 -4.32 7.66 13.70
CA VAL A 106 -4.68 6.63 14.69
C VAL A 106 -5.03 5.36 13.94
N ASP A 107 -5.00 4.23 14.64
CA ASP A 107 -5.15 2.89 14.06
C ASP A 107 -4.06 2.56 13.04
N TYR A 108 -3.03 1.86 13.53
CA TYR A 108 -1.89 1.43 12.73
C TYR A 108 -2.06 0.00 12.19
N ALA A 109 -3.25 -0.59 12.33
CA ALA A 109 -3.56 -1.82 11.60
C ALA A 109 -3.43 -1.57 10.10
N GLY A 110 -2.85 -2.51 9.35
CA GLY A 110 -2.57 -2.31 7.93
C GLY A 110 -1.30 -1.53 7.58
N TYR A 111 -0.49 -1.11 8.56
CA TYR A 111 0.78 -0.43 8.28
C TYR A 111 1.87 -1.46 8.00
N SER A 112 2.43 -1.41 6.80
CA SER A 112 3.52 -2.30 6.37
C SER A 112 4.58 -1.52 5.63
N PHE A 113 5.82 -1.98 5.68
CA PHE A 113 6.89 -1.49 4.82
C PHE A 113 6.80 -2.23 3.49
N LEU A 114 6.44 -1.51 2.42
CA LEU A 114 6.17 -2.08 1.09
C LEU A 114 6.86 -1.25 0.00
N PRO A 115 6.99 -1.79 -1.23
CA PRO A 115 7.36 -0.99 -2.39
C PRO A 115 6.38 0.19 -2.58
N PRO A 116 6.83 1.39 -2.99
CA PRO A 116 5.97 2.57 -3.15
C PRO A 116 4.71 2.36 -4.02
N SER A 117 4.77 1.49 -5.02
CA SER A 117 3.63 1.11 -5.86
C SER A 117 2.46 0.48 -5.10
N PHE A 118 2.68 -0.17 -3.95
CA PHE A 118 1.60 -0.61 -3.07
C PHE A 118 0.88 0.58 -2.44
N PHE A 119 1.62 1.59 -1.99
CA PHE A 119 1.02 2.82 -1.48
C PHE A 119 0.20 3.55 -2.56
N ALA A 120 0.72 3.61 -3.78
CA ALA A 120 -0.01 4.17 -4.92
C ALA A 120 -1.33 3.42 -5.18
N LEU A 121 -1.34 2.08 -5.06
CA LEU A 121 -2.55 1.27 -5.14
C LEU A 121 -3.52 1.55 -3.99
N ALA A 122 -3.04 1.67 -2.75
CA ALA A 122 -3.86 2.03 -1.59
C ALA A 122 -4.55 3.40 -1.76
N LEU A 123 -3.85 4.36 -2.38
CA LEU A 123 -4.43 5.67 -2.71
C LEU A 123 -5.53 5.62 -3.78
N ARG A 124 -5.58 4.57 -4.61
CA ARG A 124 -6.70 4.35 -5.55
C ARG A 124 -7.93 3.77 -4.86
N THR A 125 -7.80 3.27 -3.63
CA THR A 125 -8.87 2.55 -2.94
C THR A 125 -9.70 3.46 -2.04
N GLY A 126 -10.80 3.98 -2.60
CA GLY A 126 -11.80 4.75 -1.86
C GLY A 126 -11.67 6.27 -2.03
N VAL A 127 -12.79 6.97 -1.82
CA VAL A 127 -12.93 8.41 -2.17
C VAL A 127 -11.90 9.29 -1.43
N PHE A 128 -11.70 9.05 -0.13
CA PHE A 128 -10.79 9.87 0.67
C PHE A 128 -9.32 9.64 0.32
N ALA A 129 -8.93 8.37 0.10
CA ALA A 129 -7.58 8.04 -0.34
C ALA A 129 -7.28 8.65 -1.73
N HIS A 130 -8.27 8.62 -2.63
CA HIS A 130 -8.15 9.24 -3.94
C HIS A 130 -8.01 10.76 -3.85
N GLU A 131 -8.78 11.42 -2.96
CA GLU A 131 -8.64 12.86 -2.69
C GLU A 131 -7.23 13.20 -2.17
N LEU A 132 -6.70 12.42 -1.22
CA LEU A 132 -5.34 12.58 -0.71
C LEU A 132 -4.29 12.40 -1.83
N SER A 133 -4.51 11.48 -2.78
CA SER A 133 -3.57 11.20 -3.87
C SER A 133 -3.22 12.44 -4.70
N GLN A 134 -4.14 13.42 -4.78
CA GLN A 134 -3.96 14.67 -5.53
C GLN A 134 -3.10 15.70 -4.79
N MET A 135 -2.83 15.47 -3.50
CA MET A 135 -2.13 16.40 -2.61
C MET A 135 -0.73 15.91 -2.21
N LEU A 136 -0.43 14.64 -2.46
CA LEU A 136 0.79 13.97 -1.99
C LEU A 136 1.87 13.89 -3.07
N GLN A 137 3.12 13.91 -2.62
CA GLN A 137 4.29 13.67 -3.45
C GLN A 137 4.93 12.35 -3.04
N TYR A 138 5.00 11.39 -3.96
CA TYR A 138 5.55 10.07 -3.69
C TYR A 138 6.14 9.45 -4.96
N PRO A 139 7.08 8.49 -4.83
CA PRO A 139 7.58 7.74 -5.98
C PRO A 139 6.41 7.00 -6.64
N LEU A 140 6.10 7.35 -7.88
CA LEU A 140 5.06 6.71 -8.67
C LEU A 140 5.69 5.92 -9.81
N CYS A 141 5.53 4.60 -9.77
CA CYS A 141 5.79 3.72 -10.91
C CYS A 141 4.44 3.26 -11.47
N GLN A 142 4.00 3.90 -12.55
CA GLN A 142 2.69 3.65 -13.15
C GLN A 142 2.55 2.18 -13.58
N ASP A 143 3.56 1.64 -14.28
CA ASP A 143 3.59 0.24 -14.72
C ASP A 143 3.41 -0.76 -13.56
N ASN A 144 4.16 -0.59 -12.45
CA ASN A 144 4.03 -1.46 -11.29
C ASN A 144 2.64 -1.30 -10.64
N THR A 145 2.14 -0.08 -10.53
CA THR A 145 0.85 0.20 -9.89
C THR A 145 -0.31 -0.40 -10.68
N ASP A 146 -0.30 -0.28 -12.00
CA ASP A 146 -1.34 -0.83 -12.88
C ASP A 146 -1.28 -2.36 -12.92
N ALA A 147 -0.08 -2.94 -12.92
CA ALA A 147 0.09 -4.40 -12.82
C ALA A 147 -0.39 -4.93 -11.46
N LEU A 148 -0.12 -4.22 -10.35
CA LEU A 148 -0.62 -4.57 -9.02
C LEU A 148 -2.16 -4.50 -8.96
N GLU A 149 -2.77 -3.45 -9.52
CA GLU A 149 -4.23 -3.32 -9.59
C GLU A 149 -4.84 -4.47 -10.41
N SER A 150 -4.26 -4.77 -11.57
CA SER A 150 -4.68 -5.87 -12.43
C SER A 150 -4.60 -7.22 -11.71
N ALA A 151 -3.51 -7.48 -10.97
CA ALA A 151 -3.33 -8.67 -10.16
C ALA A 151 -4.30 -8.76 -8.98
N SER A 152 -4.57 -7.64 -8.30
CA SER A 152 -5.54 -7.59 -7.19
C SER A 152 -6.94 -8.02 -7.65
N PHE A 153 -7.41 -7.49 -8.80
CA PHE A 153 -8.68 -7.92 -9.39
C PHE A 153 -8.66 -9.39 -9.84
N ALA A 154 -7.50 -9.91 -10.25
CA ALA A 154 -7.33 -11.28 -10.69
C ALA A 154 -7.62 -12.31 -9.59
N LEU A 155 -7.40 -11.94 -8.33
CA LEU A 155 -7.62 -12.82 -7.17
C LEU A 155 -9.10 -13.00 -6.83
N VAL A 156 -9.96 -12.05 -7.19
CA VAL A 156 -11.37 -11.99 -6.76
C VAL A 156 -12.15 -13.26 -7.10
N PRO A 157 -12.06 -13.83 -8.32
CA PRO A 157 -12.79 -15.05 -8.66
C PRO A 157 -12.33 -16.29 -7.90
N PHE A 158 -11.08 -16.31 -7.43
CA PHE A 158 -10.52 -17.47 -6.72
C PHE A 158 -10.82 -17.43 -5.21
N GLY A 159 -11.10 -16.25 -4.66
CA GLY A 159 -11.36 -16.09 -3.23
C GLY A 159 -10.16 -16.48 -2.35
N THR A 160 -8.96 -16.55 -2.90
CA THR A 160 -7.74 -16.96 -2.20
C THR A 160 -6.53 -16.17 -2.70
N ASN A 161 -5.58 -15.93 -1.80
CA ASN A 161 -4.28 -15.34 -2.10
C ASN A 161 -3.20 -16.40 -2.41
N LYS A 162 -3.61 -17.66 -2.63
CA LYS A 162 -2.71 -18.75 -3.01
C LYS A 162 -2.99 -19.10 -4.45
N ILE A 163 -2.01 -18.88 -5.33
CA ILE A 163 -2.07 -19.34 -6.72
C ILE A 163 -0.84 -20.19 -7.05
#